data_AF-A0A353B0A9-F1
#
_entry.id   AF-A0A353B0A9-F1
#
_cell.length_a   1.000
_cell.length_b   1.000
_cell.length_c   1.000
_cell.angle_alpha   90.00
_cell.angle_beta   90.00
_cell.angle_gamma   90.00
#
_symmetry.space_group_name_H-M   'P 1'
#
loop_
_entity.id
_entity.type
_entity.pdbx_description
1 polymer ?
#
loop_
_entity_poly.entity_id
_entity_poly.type
_entity_poly.pdbx_seq_one_letter_code
_entity_poly.pdbx_strand_id
1 'polypeptide(L)'
;RRSGGEFKFDPGCPSCSRPIGVLEPLTETARCDYAANVGDGAPDLDDLASWPLNYWGPESVAEARRLKRSGRFPRPPRDWTGVSWLGVGVRLAAITDGTSSTFMFGEKYVMQDAYFSGTDWGDNEPLYGGFNNDNHRSAHPRWPLMQDTAGEMSIGSFGSAHSSGVNFSMADGSVHTIVYMIDSRVYRRLGNRRDGQSVEVPQ
;
A
#
# COMPACT_ATOMS: atom_id res chain seq x y z
N ARG A 1 21.00 0.77 2.64
CA ARG A 1 20.27 -0.46 3.05
C ARG A 1 19.18 -0.03 4.00
N ARG A 2 17.93 -0.40 3.75
CA ARG A 2 16.82 -0.15 4.69
C ARG A 2 17.07 -0.92 5.98
N SER A 3 16.76 -0.34 7.14
CA SER A 3 16.95 -0.99 8.45
C SER A 3 15.60 -1.21 9.12
N GLY A 4 15.24 -2.44 9.48
CA GLY A 4 13.99 -2.75 10.18
C GLY A 4 13.97 -2.40 11.68
N GLY A 5 14.66 -1.33 12.09
CA GLY A 5 14.75 -0.88 13.48
C GLY A 5 13.57 -0.02 13.92
N GLU A 6 13.61 0.46 15.17
CA GLU A 6 12.64 1.44 15.68
C GLU A 6 12.86 2.79 15.00
N PHE A 7 11.79 3.35 14.44
CA PHE A 7 11.81 4.63 13.76
C PHE A 7 11.07 5.67 14.58
N LYS A 8 11.71 6.82 14.81
CA LYS A 8 11.06 7.97 15.42
C LYS A 8 10.00 8.54 14.48
N PHE A 9 8.91 9.00 15.05
CA PHE A 9 7.89 9.72 14.30
C PHE A 9 8.39 11.10 13.88
N ASP A 10 7.96 11.52 12.69
CA ASP A 10 8.07 12.91 12.27
C ASP A 10 7.16 13.78 13.16
N PRO A 11 7.72 14.71 13.96
CA PRO A 11 6.91 15.61 14.79
C PRO A 11 6.00 16.54 13.95
N GLY A 12 6.24 16.68 12.64
CA GLY A 12 5.38 17.38 11.70
C GLY A 12 4.07 16.66 11.37
N CYS A 13 3.91 15.38 11.75
CA CYS A 13 2.68 14.60 11.58
C CYS A 13 2.15 14.04 12.92
N PRO A 14 1.42 14.84 13.72
CA PRO A 14 0.96 14.41 15.04
C PRO A 14 -0.01 13.22 15.03
N SER A 15 -0.79 13.05 13.96
CA SER A 15 -1.71 11.92 13.77
C SER A 15 -0.98 10.60 13.50
N CYS A 16 0.18 10.66 12.83
CA CYS A 16 1.00 9.48 12.53
C CYS A 16 1.36 8.71 13.82
N SER A 17 1.56 9.40 14.94
CA SER A 17 1.92 8.75 16.21
C SER A 17 0.75 8.17 17.02
N ARG A 18 -0.51 8.27 16.56
CA ARG A 18 -1.70 7.91 17.37
C ARG A 18 -2.66 6.94 16.68
N PRO A 19 -2.24 5.69 16.39
CA PRO A 19 -3.18 4.69 15.89
C PRO A 19 -4.26 4.38 16.94
N ILE A 20 -5.43 3.93 16.46
CA ILE A 20 -6.59 3.67 17.32
C ILE A 20 -6.27 2.65 18.39
N GLY A 21 -6.57 2.99 19.64
CA GLY A 21 -6.37 2.10 20.79
C GLY A 21 -5.06 2.33 21.52
N VAL A 22 -4.20 3.24 21.04
CA VAL A 22 -3.05 3.72 21.81
C VAL A 22 -3.49 4.89 22.69
N LEU A 23 -3.15 4.83 23.98
CA LEU A 23 -3.55 5.82 24.98
C LEU A 23 -2.73 7.11 24.88
N GLU A 24 -1.42 6.96 24.65
CA GLU A 24 -0.45 8.05 24.52
C GLU A 24 0.20 8.03 23.14
N PRO A 25 0.57 9.17 22.55
CA PRO A 25 1.29 9.20 21.27
C PRO A 25 2.56 8.35 21.30
N LEU A 26 2.73 7.51 20.29
CA LEU A 26 3.94 6.73 20.08
C LEU A 26 5.12 7.67 19.79
N THR A 27 6.27 7.41 20.41
CA THR A 27 7.52 8.12 20.11
C THR A 27 8.30 7.45 18.99
N GLU A 28 8.07 6.16 18.80
CA GLU A 28 8.69 5.33 17.78
C GLU A 28 7.75 4.21 17.31
N THR A 29 8.04 3.66 16.13
CA THR A 29 7.26 2.56 15.54
C THR A 29 8.13 1.61 14.74
N ALA A 30 7.66 0.37 14.64
CA ALA A 30 8.08 -0.54 13.58
C ALA A 30 7.51 -0.09 12.23
N ARG A 31 8.24 -0.41 11.16
CA ARG A 31 7.84 -0.21 9.76
C ARG A 31 7.95 -1.53 8.99
N CYS A 32 7.37 -1.57 7.80
CA CYS A 32 7.45 -2.73 6.92
C CYS A 32 7.89 -2.30 5.52
N ASP A 33 8.75 -3.12 4.92
CA ASP A 33 9.19 -2.97 3.53
C ASP A 33 8.14 -3.46 2.53
N TYR A 34 7.07 -4.12 2.99
CA TYR A 34 6.03 -4.71 2.15
C TYR A 34 4.70 -4.00 2.35
N ALA A 35 3.94 -3.90 1.26
CA ALA A 35 2.60 -3.34 1.25
C ALA A 35 1.60 -4.30 0.61
N ALA A 36 0.34 -4.19 1.02
CA ALA A 36 -0.77 -4.92 0.44
C ALA A 36 -1.24 -4.27 -0.88
N ASN A 37 -1.66 -5.11 -1.81
CA ASN A 37 -2.15 -4.71 -3.12
C ASN A 37 -3.58 -4.16 -3.06
N VAL A 38 -3.74 -2.88 -3.43
CA VAL A 38 -5.05 -2.23 -3.57
C VAL A 38 -5.68 -2.37 -4.96
N GLY A 39 -4.87 -2.81 -5.92
CA GLY A 39 -5.23 -3.01 -7.31
C GLY A 39 -4.85 -1.84 -8.19
N ASP A 40 -5.55 -1.74 -9.32
CA ASP A 40 -5.32 -0.79 -10.38
C ASP A 40 -6.33 0.36 -10.43
N GLY A 41 -7.12 0.54 -9.37
CA GLY A 41 -7.99 1.70 -9.24
C GLY A 41 -7.18 2.98 -9.07
N ALA A 42 -7.59 4.05 -9.74
CA ALA A 42 -7.08 5.39 -9.48
C ALA A 42 -8.07 6.13 -8.57
N PRO A 43 -7.63 6.75 -7.47
CA PRO A 43 -8.37 7.87 -6.93
C PRO A 43 -8.50 8.89 -8.07
N ASP A 44 -9.67 9.49 -8.18
CA ASP A 44 -9.89 10.59 -9.10
C ASP A 44 -8.78 11.64 -8.92
N LEU A 45 -8.25 12.21 -10.00
CA LEU A 45 -7.12 13.14 -9.93
C LEU A 45 -7.49 14.44 -9.21
N ASP A 46 -8.76 14.85 -9.32
CA ASP A 46 -9.32 15.96 -8.55
C ASP A 46 -9.49 15.60 -7.06
N ASP A 47 -9.32 14.32 -6.74
CA ASP A 47 -9.52 13.69 -5.45
C ASP A 47 -8.28 12.84 -5.08
N LEU A 48 -7.09 13.24 -5.53
CA LEU A 48 -5.81 12.69 -5.02
C LEU A 48 -5.67 12.93 -3.50
N ALA A 49 -6.39 13.94 -3.02
CA ALA A 49 -6.74 14.17 -1.63
C ALA A 49 -7.55 13.02 -0.97
N SER A 50 -8.27 12.20 -1.74
CA SER A 50 -9.17 11.11 -1.30
C SER A 50 -8.69 9.70 -1.64
N TRP A 51 -7.47 9.54 -2.16
CA TRP A 51 -6.66 8.44 -1.64
C TRP A 51 -6.77 8.56 -0.11
N PRO A 52 -7.00 7.51 0.66
CA PRO A 52 -7.47 7.60 2.06
C PRO A 52 -6.55 8.39 3.02
N LEU A 53 -5.48 9.03 2.53
CA LEU A 53 -4.61 10.02 3.17
C LEU A 53 -5.38 11.10 3.95
N ASN A 54 -6.44 11.70 3.38
CA ASN A 54 -7.16 12.76 4.11
C ASN A 54 -8.21 12.23 5.08
N TYR A 55 -8.35 10.90 5.20
CA TYR A 55 -9.16 10.31 6.23
C TYR A 55 -8.27 9.77 7.34
N TRP A 56 -8.03 10.60 8.35
CA TRP A 56 -7.21 10.34 9.54
C TRP A 56 -7.70 9.18 10.44
N GLY A 57 -8.71 8.44 10.01
CA GLY A 57 -9.35 7.41 10.80
C GLY A 57 -10.26 7.98 11.90
N PRO A 58 -11.03 7.11 12.57
CA PRO A 58 -11.77 7.48 13.77
C PRO A 58 -10.83 7.72 14.96
N GLU A 59 -11.19 8.63 15.87
CA GLU A 59 -10.38 8.97 17.05
C GLU A 59 -10.45 7.90 18.16
N SER A 60 -11.42 6.98 18.07
CA SER A 60 -11.62 5.94 19.08
C SER A 60 -12.28 4.69 18.50
N VAL A 61 -12.15 3.58 19.22
CA VAL A 61 -12.88 2.33 18.91
C VAL A 61 -14.40 2.55 18.94
N ALA A 62 -14.90 3.40 19.83
CA ALA A 62 -16.32 3.72 19.92
C ALA A 62 -16.81 4.46 18.66
N GLU A 63 -16.04 5.42 18.18
CA GLU A 63 -16.31 6.11 16.93
C GLU A 63 -16.22 5.17 15.73
N ALA A 64 -15.18 4.34 15.64
CA ALA A 64 -15.03 3.34 14.58
C ALA A 64 -16.28 2.45 14.49
N ARG A 65 -16.78 1.97 15.63
CA ARG A 65 -18.03 1.18 15.72
C ARG A 65 -19.26 1.99 15.29
N ARG A 66 -19.34 3.27 15.64
CA ARG A 66 -20.43 4.17 15.22
C ARG A 66 -20.42 4.35 13.69
N LEU A 67 -19.27 4.69 13.12
CA LEU A 67 -19.10 4.89 11.67
C LEU A 67 -19.48 3.64 10.88
N LYS A 68 -19.00 2.47 11.33
CA LYS A 68 -19.36 1.17 10.74
C LYS A 68 -20.87 0.92 10.75
N ARG A 69 -21.53 1.06 11.91
CA ARG A 69 -22.99 0.86 12.03
C ARG A 69 -23.81 1.83 11.18
N SER A 70 -23.32 3.06 11.04
CA SER A 70 -23.99 4.11 10.26
C SER A 70 -23.61 4.14 8.78
N GLY A 71 -22.72 3.26 8.32
CA GLY A 71 -22.25 3.25 6.92
C GLY A 71 -21.52 4.52 6.48
N ARG A 72 -20.83 5.20 7.42
CA ARG A 72 -20.17 6.51 7.23
C ARG A 72 -18.66 6.46 7.08
N PHE A 73 -18.05 5.27 7.03
CA PHE A 73 -16.66 5.18 6.57
C PHE A 73 -16.57 5.69 5.12
N PRO A 74 -15.46 6.34 4.74
CA PRO A 74 -15.19 6.66 3.34
C PRO A 74 -15.39 5.43 2.48
N ARG A 75 -16.08 5.62 1.35
CA ARG A 75 -16.20 4.55 0.38
C ARG A 75 -14.99 4.64 -0.53
N PRO A 76 -14.16 3.58 -0.62
CA PRO A 76 -13.11 3.54 -1.63
C PRO A 76 -13.78 3.65 -3.02
N PRO A 77 -13.10 4.24 -4.01
CA PRO A 77 -13.66 4.26 -5.34
C PRO A 77 -13.88 2.82 -5.86
N ARG A 78 -14.89 2.67 -6.72
CA ARG A 78 -15.44 1.35 -7.10
C ARG A 78 -14.45 0.46 -7.85
N ASP A 79 -13.38 1.07 -8.33
CA ASP A 79 -12.29 0.52 -9.11
C ASP A 79 -11.18 -0.12 -8.25
N TRP A 80 -11.37 -0.22 -6.93
CA TRP A 80 -10.45 -0.98 -6.09
C TRP A 80 -10.55 -2.49 -6.34
N THR A 81 -9.53 -2.99 -7.00
CA THR A 81 -9.50 -4.30 -7.67
C THR A 81 -8.48 -5.26 -7.07
N GLY A 82 -7.66 -4.82 -6.11
CA GLY A 82 -6.67 -5.65 -5.42
C GLY A 82 -7.30 -6.54 -4.35
N VAL A 83 -6.55 -6.81 -3.28
CA VAL A 83 -6.91 -7.82 -2.27
C VAL A 83 -7.28 -7.25 -0.91
N SER A 84 -6.91 -6.00 -0.61
CA SER A 84 -7.16 -5.36 0.69
C SER A 84 -7.26 -3.84 0.58
N TRP A 85 -8.20 -3.25 1.33
CA TRP A 85 -8.38 -1.80 1.48
C TRP A 85 -9.29 -1.44 2.66
N LEU A 86 -9.70 -0.18 2.80
CA LEU A 86 -10.46 0.31 3.97
C LEU A 86 -11.64 -0.60 4.33
N GLY A 87 -11.49 -1.33 5.45
CA GLY A 87 -12.53 -2.22 5.98
C GLY A 87 -12.87 -3.43 5.10
N VAL A 88 -12.08 -3.71 4.06
CA VAL A 88 -12.31 -4.80 3.12
C VAL A 88 -11.05 -5.66 2.99
N GLY A 89 -11.22 -6.95 3.28
CA GLY A 89 -10.31 -8.01 2.85
C GLY A 89 -11.05 -8.93 1.88
N VAL A 90 -10.40 -9.31 0.80
CA VAL A 90 -10.99 -10.14 -0.24
C VAL A 90 -10.85 -11.63 0.11
N ARG A 91 -11.89 -12.42 -0.17
CA ARG A 91 -11.84 -13.90 -0.06
C ARG A 91 -11.05 -14.47 -1.24
N LEU A 92 -10.28 -15.54 -1.02
CA LEU A 92 -9.51 -16.20 -2.09
C LEU A 92 -10.37 -16.53 -3.33
N ALA A 93 -11.60 -17.03 -3.12
CA ALA A 93 -12.54 -17.33 -4.20
C ALA A 93 -13.02 -16.12 -5.03
N ALA A 94 -12.73 -14.89 -4.59
CA ALA A 94 -13.04 -13.66 -5.32
C ALA A 94 -11.85 -13.14 -6.15
N ILE A 95 -10.73 -13.88 -6.18
CA ILE A 95 -9.61 -13.69 -7.10
C ILE A 95 -9.89 -14.54 -8.34
N THR A 96 -10.70 -14.00 -9.24
CA THR A 96 -11.22 -14.74 -10.40
C THR A 96 -10.26 -14.79 -11.56
N ASP A 97 -9.26 -13.91 -11.59
CA ASP A 97 -8.24 -13.88 -12.64
C ASP A 97 -7.11 -14.90 -12.40
N GLY A 98 -7.16 -15.64 -11.30
CA GLY A 98 -6.22 -16.71 -10.96
C GLY A 98 -5.27 -16.33 -9.84
N THR A 99 -5.04 -17.27 -8.91
CA THR A 99 -4.21 -17.02 -7.72
C THR A 99 -2.72 -16.89 -8.02
N SER A 100 -2.25 -17.52 -9.11
CA SER A 100 -0.89 -17.37 -9.64
C SER A 100 -0.70 -16.11 -10.49
N SER A 101 -1.79 -15.40 -10.81
CA SER A 101 -1.84 -14.25 -11.71
C SER A 101 -2.25 -12.96 -11.01
N THR A 102 -2.32 -12.98 -9.68
CA THR A 102 -2.62 -11.79 -8.87
C THR A 102 -1.67 -11.74 -7.67
N PHE A 103 -0.92 -10.63 -7.52
CA PHE A 103 -0.09 -10.45 -6.33
C PHE A 103 -0.89 -9.92 -5.14
N MET A 104 -0.58 -10.41 -3.94
CA MET A 104 -1.19 -9.95 -2.69
C MET A 104 -0.35 -8.89 -2.00
N PHE A 105 0.96 -9.10 -1.95
CA PHE A 105 1.93 -8.23 -1.28
C PHE A 105 3.13 -8.01 -2.18
N GLY A 106 3.74 -6.84 -2.09
CA GLY A 106 4.98 -6.51 -2.79
C GLY A 106 5.84 -5.57 -1.97
N GLU A 107 7.12 -5.53 -2.26
CA GLU A 107 8.00 -4.52 -1.68
C GLU A 107 7.50 -3.12 -2.06
N LYS A 108 7.50 -2.19 -1.09
CA LYS A 108 7.05 -0.82 -1.28
C LYS A 108 8.21 0.04 -1.73
N TYR A 109 7.95 1.00 -2.61
CA TYR A 109 8.92 2.05 -2.92
C TYR A 109 9.18 2.94 -1.69
N VAL A 110 10.45 3.29 -1.45
CA VAL A 110 10.85 4.30 -0.46
C VAL A 110 11.96 5.17 -1.07
N MET A 111 11.82 6.49 -1.00
CA MET A 111 12.85 7.43 -1.45
C MET A 111 14.15 7.19 -0.67
N GLN A 112 15.27 7.04 -1.39
CA GLN A 112 16.56 6.64 -0.78
C GLN A 112 17.01 7.60 0.33
N ASP A 113 16.77 8.90 0.16
CA ASP A 113 17.16 9.93 1.13
C ASP A 113 16.38 9.86 2.44
N ALA A 114 15.23 9.17 2.43
CA ALA A 114 14.31 9.10 3.56
C ALA A 114 14.36 7.77 4.35
N TYR A 115 15.24 6.84 3.97
CA TYR A 115 15.37 5.53 4.62
C TYR A 115 15.53 5.55 6.15
N PHE A 116 16.00 6.67 6.71
CA PHE A 116 16.30 6.80 8.15
C PHE A 116 15.62 8.00 8.81
N SER A 117 14.96 8.87 8.04
CA SER A 117 14.41 10.12 8.54
C SER A 117 12.91 10.04 8.85
N GLY A 118 12.18 9.14 8.19
CA GLY A 118 10.72 9.14 8.24
C GLY A 118 10.06 10.29 7.49
N THR A 119 10.77 10.92 6.56
CA THR A 119 10.24 12.05 5.78
C THR A 119 9.60 11.61 4.46
N ASP A 120 9.67 10.32 4.11
CA ASP A 120 8.91 9.78 2.98
C ASP A 120 7.44 9.68 3.40
N TRP A 121 6.56 10.36 2.67
CA TRP A 121 5.14 10.39 2.99
C TRP A 121 4.45 9.04 2.84
N GLY A 122 5.07 8.05 2.20
CA GLY A 122 4.60 6.66 2.16
C GLY A 122 5.41 5.71 3.04
N ASP A 123 6.24 6.23 3.95
CA ASP A 123 6.98 5.49 4.99
C ASP A 123 7.17 6.38 6.25
N ASN A 124 6.12 7.04 6.73
CA ASN A 124 6.12 7.89 7.92
C ASN A 124 5.04 7.54 8.97
N GLU A 125 4.20 6.53 8.70
CA GLU A 125 3.13 6.05 9.59
C GLU A 125 3.44 4.67 10.21
N PRO A 126 2.75 4.27 11.29
CA PRO A 126 3.01 3.02 11.98
C PRO A 126 2.54 1.81 11.16
N LEU A 127 3.27 0.70 11.30
CA LEU A 127 2.90 -0.60 10.72
C LEU A 127 1.47 -1.03 11.06
N TYR A 128 1.00 -0.72 12.27
CA TYR A 128 -0.35 -1.09 12.73
C TYR A 128 -1.37 0.05 12.58
N GLY A 129 -1.09 1.04 11.73
CA GLY A 129 -2.00 2.16 11.41
C GLY A 129 -3.22 1.76 10.58
N GLY A 130 -3.18 0.59 9.92
CA GLY A 130 -4.26 0.09 9.10
C GLY A 130 -4.09 0.51 7.64
N PHE A 131 -5.16 1.00 7.03
CA PHE A 131 -5.19 1.29 5.60
C PHE A 131 -4.69 2.71 5.29
N ASN A 132 -3.50 2.81 4.71
CA ASN A 132 -2.80 4.02 4.31
C ASN A 132 -1.74 3.68 3.24
N ASN A 133 -0.98 4.67 2.76
CA ASN A 133 0.15 4.45 1.82
C ASN A 133 1.23 3.56 2.39
N ASP A 134 1.51 3.68 3.68
CA ASP A 134 2.61 2.96 4.32
C ASP A 134 2.43 1.46 4.25
N ASN A 135 1.17 1.01 4.28
CA ASN A 135 0.77 -0.39 4.31
C ASN A 135 0.13 -0.87 3.00
N HIS A 136 -0.21 0.03 2.06
CA HIS A 136 -0.93 -0.31 0.84
C HIS A 136 -0.40 0.44 -0.39
N ARG A 137 -0.24 -0.28 -1.51
CA ARG A 137 0.27 0.26 -2.78
C ARG A 137 -0.56 -0.21 -3.97
N SER A 138 -0.47 0.51 -5.09
CA SER A 138 -1.31 0.33 -6.27
C SER A 138 -0.51 -0.09 -7.50
N ALA A 139 -1.17 -0.82 -8.40
CA ALA A 139 -0.70 -1.14 -9.74
C ALA A 139 -1.29 -0.23 -10.84
N HIS A 140 -1.98 0.84 -10.48
CA HIS A 140 -2.51 1.79 -11.47
C HIS A 140 -1.33 2.46 -12.22
N PRO A 141 -1.43 2.72 -13.54
CA PRO A 141 -0.31 3.25 -14.35
C PRO A 141 0.33 4.56 -13.87
N ARG A 142 -0.35 5.34 -13.02
CA ARG A 142 0.21 6.52 -12.34
C ARG A 142 1.32 6.16 -11.35
N TRP A 143 1.30 4.96 -10.80
CA TRP A 143 2.27 4.45 -9.84
C TRP A 143 2.98 3.24 -10.45
N PRO A 144 3.96 3.49 -11.32
CA PRO A 144 4.72 2.42 -11.94
C PRO A 144 5.53 1.66 -10.88
N LEU A 145 6.00 0.48 -11.25
CA LEU A 145 6.98 -0.26 -10.46
C LEU A 145 8.33 0.50 -10.50
N MET A 146 8.87 0.85 -9.34
CA MET A 146 10.03 1.78 -9.27
C MET A 146 11.18 1.22 -8.44
N GLN A 147 12.41 1.40 -8.91
CA GLN A 147 13.58 1.23 -8.05
C GLN A 147 13.68 2.45 -7.14
N ASP A 148 13.96 2.25 -5.86
CA ASP A 148 14.20 3.36 -4.92
C ASP A 148 15.23 4.32 -5.51
N THR A 149 14.89 5.61 -5.57
CA THR A 149 15.73 6.66 -6.19
C THR A 149 15.88 7.82 -5.22
N ALA A 150 17.07 8.42 -5.17
CA ALA A 150 17.31 9.64 -4.39
C ALA A 150 16.56 10.84 -4.99
N GLY A 151 15.97 11.68 -4.14
CA GLY A 151 15.21 12.87 -4.55
C GLY A 151 13.89 12.61 -5.30
N GLU A 152 13.44 11.37 -5.43
CA GLU A 152 12.19 11.01 -6.09
C GLU A 152 11.22 10.39 -5.09
N MET A 153 10.01 10.94 -4.97
CA MET A 153 9.01 10.46 -4.03
C MET A 153 7.86 9.80 -4.78
N SER A 154 7.47 8.60 -4.34
CA SER A 154 6.25 7.93 -4.80
C SER A 154 5.53 7.27 -3.65
N ILE A 155 4.37 7.82 -3.30
CA ILE A 155 3.54 7.35 -2.18
C ILE A 155 2.61 6.19 -2.55
N GLY A 156 2.50 5.85 -3.84
CA GLY A 156 1.55 4.82 -4.32
C GLY A 156 2.21 3.63 -5.01
N SER A 157 3.51 3.72 -5.34
CA SER A 157 4.23 2.68 -6.07
C SER A 157 4.67 1.53 -5.19
N PHE A 158 4.54 0.32 -5.72
CA PHE A 158 5.43 -0.77 -5.35
C PHE A 158 6.85 -0.47 -5.87
N GLY A 159 7.86 -0.98 -5.18
CA GLY A 159 9.24 -0.68 -5.48
C GLY A 159 10.23 -1.37 -4.57
N SER A 160 11.52 -1.22 -4.85
CA SER A 160 12.55 -1.89 -4.07
C SER A 160 13.90 -1.17 -4.11
N ALA A 161 14.70 -1.38 -3.07
CA ALA A 161 16.11 -0.99 -3.05
C ALA A 161 16.97 -1.92 -3.93
N HIS A 162 16.45 -3.10 -4.30
CA HIS A 162 17.16 -4.08 -5.10
C HIS A 162 17.25 -3.64 -6.57
N SER A 163 18.43 -3.76 -7.17
CA SER A 163 18.61 -3.42 -8.59
C SER A 163 17.98 -4.43 -9.55
N SER A 164 17.74 -5.66 -9.10
CA SER A 164 17.19 -6.74 -9.93
C SER A 164 15.68 -6.63 -10.16
N GLY A 165 14.95 -5.89 -9.32
CA GLY A 165 13.49 -5.82 -9.39
C GLY A 165 12.87 -5.84 -8.00
N VAL A 166 11.56 -6.08 -7.99
CA VAL A 166 10.70 -6.02 -6.80
C VAL A 166 10.18 -7.41 -6.50
N ASN A 167 10.27 -7.83 -5.24
CA ASN A 167 9.69 -9.10 -4.80
C ASN A 167 8.19 -8.96 -4.55
N PHE A 168 7.42 -9.90 -5.10
CA PHE A 168 5.99 -10.02 -4.90
C PHE A 168 5.63 -11.40 -4.39
N SER A 169 4.69 -11.45 -3.44
CA SER A 169 4.00 -12.67 -3.04
C SER A 169 2.66 -12.75 -3.77
N MET A 170 2.48 -13.84 -4.52
CA MET A 170 1.27 -14.13 -5.29
C MET A 170 0.18 -14.72 -4.39
N ALA A 171 -1.08 -14.67 -4.84
CA ALA A 171 -2.21 -15.20 -4.08
C ALA A 171 -2.21 -16.72 -3.89
N ASP A 172 -1.41 -17.46 -4.65
CA ASP A 172 -1.15 -18.89 -4.46
C ASP A 172 0.02 -19.19 -3.50
N GLY A 173 0.69 -18.16 -2.98
CA GLY A 173 1.84 -18.27 -2.07
C GLY A 173 3.20 -18.36 -2.76
N SER A 174 3.25 -18.38 -4.10
CA SER A 174 4.52 -18.26 -4.83
C SER A 174 5.14 -16.86 -4.66
N VAL A 175 6.45 -16.77 -4.84
CA VAL A 175 7.20 -15.51 -4.78
C VAL A 175 7.94 -15.31 -6.09
N HIS A 176 7.80 -14.12 -6.66
CA HIS A 176 8.42 -13.75 -7.92
C HIS A 176 9.12 -12.40 -7.78
N THR A 177 10.31 -12.28 -8.38
CA THR A 177 10.97 -10.99 -8.59
C THR A 177 10.53 -10.46 -9.95
N ILE A 178 9.89 -9.29 -9.96
CA ILE A 178 9.45 -8.61 -11.19
C ILE A 178 10.41 -7.45 -11.49
N VAL A 179 10.97 -7.44 -12.69
CA VAL A 179 11.90 -6.39 -13.14
C VAL A 179 11.18 -5.07 -13.42
N TYR A 180 11.86 -3.94 -13.21
CA TYR A 180 11.30 -2.60 -13.39
C TYR A 180 10.82 -2.28 -14.82
N MET A 181 11.34 -3.01 -15.82
CA MET A 181 10.96 -2.85 -17.23
C MET A 181 9.68 -3.62 -17.61
N ILE A 182 8.93 -4.16 -16.63
CA ILE A 182 7.64 -4.82 -16.88
C ILE A 182 6.70 -3.91 -17.69
N ASP A 183 5.99 -4.50 -18.66
CA ASP A 183 4.95 -3.78 -19.38
C ASP A 183 3.86 -3.30 -18.40
N SER A 184 3.54 -2.01 -18.47
CA SER A 184 2.57 -1.38 -17.55
C SER A 184 1.20 -2.05 -17.54
N ARG A 185 0.76 -2.66 -18.65
CA ARG A 185 -0.53 -3.36 -18.73
C ARG A 185 -0.44 -4.72 -18.05
N VAL A 186 0.68 -5.43 -18.19
CA VAL A 186 0.93 -6.69 -17.47
C VAL A 186 0.99 -6.43 -15.96
N TYR A 187 1.76 -5.43 -15.52
CA TYR A 187 1.83 -5.04 -14.11
C TYR A 187 0.45 -4.70 -13.54
N ARG A 188 -0.31 -3.88 -14.26
CA ARG A 188 -1.68 -3.50 -13.91
C ARG A 188 -2.59 -4.71 -13.73
N ARG A 189 -2.54 -5.67 -14.67
CA ARG A 189 -3.35 -6.90 -14.62
C ARG A 189 -2.94 -7.82 -13.47
N LEU A 190 -1.64 -7.95 -13.19
CA LEU A 190 -1.15 -8.70 -12.02
C LEU A 190 -1.62 -8.07 -10.69
N GLY A 191 -1.89 -6.76 -10.68
CA GLY A 191 -2.50 -6.08 -9.53
C GLY A 191 -4.01 -6.23 -9.45
N ASN A 192 -4.69 -6.59 -10.54
CA ASN A 192 -6.14 -6.73 -10.59
C ASN A 192 -6.54 -8.19 -10.35
N ARG A 193 -7.59 -8.40 -9.54
CA ARG A 193 -8.07 -9.75 -9.23
C ARG A 193 -9.20 -10.25 -10.13
N ARG A 194 -9.86 -9.35 -10.89
CA ARG A 194 -11.20 -9.60 -11.46
C ARG A 194 -11.54 -8.89 -12.79
N ASP A 195 -10.56 -8.48 -13.58
CA ASP A 195 -10.83 -7.89 -14.90
C ASP A 195 -10.95 -8.94 -16.02
N GLY A 196 -10.75 -10.22 -15.71
CA GLY A 196 -10.79 -11.31 -16.67
C GLY A 196 -9.61 -11.32 -17.64
N GLN A 197 -8.56 -10.54 -17.37
CA GLN A 197 -7.35 -10.43 -18.19
C GLN A 197 -6.17 -11.11 -17.50
N SER A 198 -6.35 -12.38 -17.13
CA SER A 198 -5.28 -13.22 -16.56
C SER A 198 -4.00 -13.16 -17.40
N VAL A 199 -2.87 -12.97 -16.74
CA VAL A 199 -1.54 -12.94 -17.34
C VAL A 199 -0.56 -13.78 -16.52
N GLU A 200 0.49 -14.27 -17.15
CA GLU A 200 1.59 -14.92 -16.46
C GLU A 200 2.58 -13.87 -15.93
N VAL A 201 3.22 -14.21 -14.80
CA VAL A 201 4.32 -13.40 -14.28
C VAL A 201 5.51 -13.54 -15.24
N PRO A 202 6.07 -12.42 -15.77
CA PRO A 202 7.26 -12.49 -16.61
C PRO A 202 8.43 -13.17 -15.89
N GLN A 203 9.20 -13.98 -16.61
CA GLN A 203 10.45 -14.58 -16.12
C GLN A 203 11.64 -13.64 -16.29
#